data_AF-A0AAW3S1Z8-F1
#
_entry.id   AF-A0AAW3S1Z8-F1
#
_cell.length_a   1.000
_cell.length_b   1.000
_cell.length_c   1.000
_cell.angle_alpha   90.00
_cell.angle_beta   90.00
_cell.angle_gamma   90.00
#
_symmetry.space_group_name_H-M   'P 1'
#
loop_
_entity.id
_entity.type
_entity.pdbx_description
1 polymer ?
#
loop_
_entity_poly.entity_id
_entity_poly.type
_entity_poly.pdbx_seq_one_letter_code
_entity_poly.pdbx_strand_id
1 'polypeptide(L)'
;MNVDSIQDMVMLAGGQPMTDSRRIAKYFGKRHDNVLRTIHKAVEEAPDESAKLNFEVCFEISGLQNGKPQRYYLLTKDGFMAVALAFTGKKAAEVRWAFIRAFNRMAEFIRTQASGAMERWNVAYVEYRQEREHVSNCAKDMNRWKRRKVEHQQRLQRLDPQLGLTFCGEVSS
;
A
#
# COMPACT_ATOMS: atom_id res chain seq x y z
N MET A 1 -32.44 6.42 -0.72
CA MET A 1 -31.03 6.33 -0.30
C MET A 1 -30.23 5.72 -1.45
N ASN A 2 -29.15 6.34 -1.88
CA ASN A 2 -28.30 5.80 -2.94
C ASN A 2 -27.45 4.67 -2.33
N VAL A 3 -27.87 3.42 -2.52
CA VAL A 3 -27.36 2.23 -1.81
C VAL A 3 -26.02 1.71 -2.36
N ASP A 4 -25.36 2.53 -3.18
CA ASP A 4 -24.18 2.20 -3.98
C ASP A 4 -22.95 3.05 -3.59
N SER A 5 -22.94 3.65 -2.39
CA SER A 5 -21.79 4.42 -1.91
C SER A 5 -20.68 3.51 -1.41
N ILE A 6 -19.41 3.88 -1.65
CA ILE A 6 -18.24 3.19 -1.07
C ILE A 6 -18.33 3.17 0.46
N GLN A 7 -18.93 4.20 1.05
CA GLN A 7 -19.10 4.31 2.51
C GLN A 7 -19.94 3.16 3.08
N ASP A 8 -20.92 2.65 2.32
CA ASP A 8 -21.82 1.59 2.76
C ASP A 8 -21.10 0.22 2.88
N MET A 9 -19.93 0.06 2.26
CA MET A 9 -19.11 -1.13 2.43
C MET A 9 -18.43 -1.18 3.79
N VAL A 10 -18.18 -0.03 4.42
CA VAL A 10 -17.37 0.05 5.63
C VAL A 10 -18.27 -0.02 6.87
N MET A 11 -17.82 -0.72 7.89
CA MET A 11 -18.44 -0.79 9.21
C MET A 11 -17.40 -0.77 10.32
N LEU A 12 -17.80 -0.36 11.52
CA LEU A 12 -16.96 -0.46 12.70
C LEU A 12 -17.12 -1.86 13.32
N ALA A 13 -16.03 -2.61 13.40
CA ALA A 13 -15.97 -3.90 14.08
C ALA A 13 -14.67 -3.99 14.89
N GLY A 14 -14.76 -4.39 16.16
CA GLY A 14 -13.58 -4.46 17.04
C GLY A 14 -12.83 -3.12 17.21
N GLY A 15 -13.51 -1.99 17.06
CA GLY A 15 -12.90 -0.66 17.13
C GLY A 15 -12.09 -0.25 15.89
N GLN A 16 -12.16 -1.03 14.81
CA GLN A 16 -11.46 -0.75 13.55
C GLN A 16 -12.44 -0.71 12.37
N PRO A 17 -12.15 0.08 11.32
CA PRO A 17 -12.92 0.04 10.08
C PRO A 17 -12.69 -1.27 9.34
N MET A 18 -13.76 -2.01 9.11
CA MET A 18 -13.77 -3.31 8.43
C MET A 18 -14.90 -3.37 7.38
N THR A 19 -14.94 -4.43 6.58
CA THR A 19 -16.07 -4.76 5.70
C THR A 19 -16.41 -6.24 5.85
N ASP A 20 -17.57 -6.65 5.35
CA ASP A 20 -17.91 -8.06 5.21
C ASP A 20 -18.17 -8.46 3.74
N SER A 21 -18.02 -9.74 3.45
CA SER A 21 -18.21 -10.30 2.11
C SER A 21 -19.60 -10.06 1.50
N ARG A 22 -20.65 -9.86 2.30
CA ARG A 22 -22.02 -9.58 1.83
C ARG A 22 -22.13 -8.12 1.38
N ARG A 23 -21.52 -7.19 2.12
CA ARG A 23 -21.40 -5.78 1.71
C ARG A 23 -20.62 -5.62 0.42
N ILE A 24 -19.51 -6.35 0.28
CA ILE A 24 -18.73 -6.42 -0.97
C ILE A 24 -19.61 -6.91 -2.12
N ALA A 25 -20.34 -8.02 -1.92
CA ALA A 25 -21.24 -8.58 -2.92
C ALA A 25 -22.30 -7.57 -3.38
N LYS A 26 -22.94 -6.90 -2.43
CA LYS A 26 -23.94 -5.86 -2.69
C LYS A 26 -23.36 -4.70 -3.48
N TYR A 27 -22.24 -4.11 -3.01
CA TYR A 27 -21.63 -2.95 -3.65
C TYR A 27 -21.20 -3.27 -5.09
N PHE A 28 -20.50 -4.37 -5.32
CA PHE A 28 -20.04 -4.74 -6.66
C PHE A 28 -21.12 -5.37 -7.55
N GLY A 29 -22.34 -5.57 -7.03
CA GLY A 29 -23.42 -6.25 -7.76
C GLY A 29 -23.07 -7.69 -8.15
N LYS A 30 -22.35 -8.40 -7.28
CA LYS A 30 -21.90 -9.78 -7.52
C LYS A 30 -22.66 -10.73 -6.60
N ARG A 31 -22.89 -11.97 -7.04
CA ARG A 31 -23.39 -13.01 -6.14
C ARG A 31 -22.39 -13.26 -5.01
N HIS A 32 -22.90 -13.51 -3.80
CA HIS A 32 -22.07 -13.67 -2.59
C HIS A 32 -21.12 -14.88 -2.68
N ASP A 33 -21.55 -15.99 -3.28
CA ASP A 33 -20.72 -17.16 -3.53
C ASP A 33 -19.50 -16.87 -4.43
N ASN A 34 -19.67 -16.05 -5.46
CA ASN A 34 -18.56 -15.59 -6.30
C ASN A 34 -17.57 -14.73 -5.50
N VAL A 35 -18.08 -13.87 -4.59
CA VAL A 35 -17.23 -13.08 -3.70
C VAL A 35 -16.47 -13.97 -2.72
N LEU A 36 -17.14 -14.97 -2.12
CA LEU A 36 -16.47 -15.95 -1.25
C LEU A 36 -15.36 -16.72 -1.97
N ARG A 37 -15.57 -17.06 -3.25
CA ARG A 37 -14.53 -17.69 -4.08
C ARG A 37 -13.34 -16.76 -4.32
N THR A 38 -13.58 -15.47 -4.60
CA THR A 38 -12.49 -14.50 -4.75
C THR A 38 -11.73 -14.29 -3.45
N ILE A 39 -12.43 -14.22 -2.31
CA ILE A 39 -11.81 -14.11 -0.99
C ILE A 39 -10.95 -15.34 -0.70
N HIS A 40 -11.43 -16.54 -1.02
CA HIS A 40 -10.64 -17.76 -0.84
C HIS A 40 -9.32 -17.72 -1.61
N LYS A 41 -9.36 -17.29 -2.88
CA LYS A 41 -8.15 -17.11 -3.69
C LYS A 41 -7.21 -16.07 -3.08
N ALA A 42 -7.75 -14.94 -2.64
CA ALA A 42 -6.94 -13.91 -1.98
C ALA A 42 -6.29 -14.40 -0.68
N VAL A 43 -6.94 -15.31 0.05
CA VAL A 43 -6.37 -15.97 1.24
C VAL A 43 -5.27 -16.95 0.84
N GLU A 44 -5.44 -17.73 -0.24
CA GLU A 44 -4.42 -18.67 -0.74
C GLU A 44 -3.18 -17.96 -1.29
N GLU A 45 -3.36 -16.79 -1.90
CA GLU A 45 -2.30 -15.98 -2.50
C GLU A 45 -1.63 -15.03 -1.50
N ALA A 46 -2.15 -14.93 -0.27
CA ALA A 46 -1.65 -14.00 0.75
C ALA A 46 -0.26 -14.44 1.26
N PRO A 47 0.74 -13.54 1.29
CA PRO A 47 2.05 -13.86 1.83
C PRO A 47 2.02 -13.94 3.36
N ASP A 48 2.82 -14.87 3.91
CA ASP A 48 3.04 -15.02 5.35
C ASP A 48 1.74 -15.07 6.18
N GLU A 49 1.68 -14.31 7.27
CA GLU A 49 0.53 -14.21 8.18
C GLU A 49 -0.56 -13.24 7.67
N SER A 50 -0.41 -12.69 6.47
CA SER A 50 -1.35 -11.69 5.92
C SER A 50 -2.77 -12.23 5.81
N ALA A 51 -2.93 -13.52 5.52
CA ALA A 51 -4.23 -14.18 5.52
C ALA A 51 -4.93 -14.04 6.89
N LYS A 52 -4.24 -14.43 7.97
CA LYS A 52 -4.83 -14.46 9.32
C LYS A 52 -5.12 -13.06 9.84
N LEU A 53 -4.31 -12.07 9.47
CA LEU A 53 -4.48 -10.68 9.91
C LEU A 53 -5.61 -9.95 9.18
N ASN A 54 -5.94 -10.35 7.95
CA ASN A 54 -6.82 -9.59 7.07
C ASN A 54 -8.16 -10.26 6.75
N PHE A 55 -8.30 -11.55 7.03
CA PHE A 55 -9.49 -12.33 6.71
C PHE A 55 -9.93 -13.18 7.90
N GLU A 56 -11.11 -12.89 8.43
CA GLU A 56 -11.73 -13.66 9.50
C GLU A 56 -12.97 -14.39 8.96
N VAL A 57 -13.04 -15.70 9.15
CA VAL A 57 -14.19 -16.52 8.77
C VAL A 57 -15.25 -16.44 9.86
N CYS A 58 -16.46 -16.07 9.48
CA CYS A 58 -17.60 -15.95 10.37
C CYS A 58 -18.78 -16.79 9.87
N PHE A 59 -19.69 -17.10 10.79
CA PHE A 59 -20.92 -17.83 10.50
C PHE A 59 -22.13 -17.09 11.07
N GLU A 60 -23.22 -17.05 10.31
CA GLU A 60 -24.49 -16.49 10.75
C GLU A 60 -25.59 -17.53 10.54
N ILE A 61 -26.41 -17.77 11.56
CA ILE A 61 -27.57 -18.64 11.44
C ILE A 61 -28.75 -17.79 10.98
N SER A 62 -29.20 -18.00 9.75
CA SER A 62 -30.40 -17.33 9.25
C SER A 62 -31.62 -18.25 9.39
N GLY A 63 -32.71 -17.73 9.95
CA GLY A 63 -34.00 -18.43 10.01
C GLY A 63 -34.58 -18.76 8.63
N LEU A 64 -34.15 -18.04 7.58
CA LEU A 64 -34.59 -18.24 6.18
C LEU A 64 -33.95 -19.46 5.50
N GLN A 65 -32.89 -20.05 6.08
CA GLN A 65 -32.18 -21.21 5.52
C GLN A 65 -32.32 -22.47 6.39
N ASN A 66 -33.49 -22.66 7.00
CA ASN A 66 -33.78 -23.81 7.86
C ASN A 66 -32.74 -23.97 9.00
N GLY A 67 -32.20 -22.86 9.51
CA GLY A 67 -31.20 -22.87 10.57
C GLY A 67 -29.77 -23.26 10.14
N LYS A 68 -29.48 -23.39 8.83
CA LYS A 68 -28.11 -23.70 8.38
C LYS A 68 -27.18 -22.48 8.51
N PRO A 69 -25.99 -22.64 9.12
CA PRO A 69 -25.02 -21.56 9.24
C PRO A 69 -24.50 -21.13 7.86
N GLN A 70 -24.56 -19.82 7.60
CA GLN A 70 -24.03 -19.20 6.39
C GLN A 70 -22.65 -18.63 6.65
N ARG A 71 -21.68 -19.09 5.87
CA ARG A 71 -20.31 -18.58 5.92
C ARG A 71 -20.23 -17.19 5.30
N TYR A 72 -19.57 -16.28 5.98
CA TYR A 72 -19.14 -14.99 5.43
C TYR A 72 -17.74 -14.65 5.95
N TYR A 73 -17.09 -13.66 5.34
CA TYR A 73 -15.81 -13.15 5.84
C TYR A 73 -15.98 -11.73 6.37
N LEU A 74 -15.28 -11.43 7.46
CA LEU A 74 -14.88 -10.09 7.87
C LEU A 74 -13.48 -9.81 7.29
N LEU A 75 -13.30 -8.60 6.77
CA LEU A 75 -12.06 -8.17 6.14
C LEU A 75 -11.64 -6.81 6.69
N THR A 76 -10.34 -6.67 6.94
CA THR A 76 -9.70 -5.37 7.17
C THR A 76 -9.69 -4.54 5.88
N LYS A 77 -9.24 -3.28 5.98
CA LYS A 77 -8.93 -2.44 4.81
C LYS A 77 -8.00 -3.14 3.82
N ASP A 78 -6.94 -3.79 4.28
CA ASP A 78 -5.94 -4.40 3.39
C ASP A 78 -6.46 -5.69 2.75
N GLY A 79 -7.19 -6.52 3.51
CA GLY A 79 -7.89 -7.69 2.96
C GLY A 79 -8.93 -7.31 1.91
N PHE A 80 -9.66 -6.22 2.16
CA PHE A 80 -10.59 -5.66 1.17
C PHE A 80 -9.88 -5.23 -0.11
N MET A 81 -8.75 -4.52 0.00
CA MET A 81 -7.99 -4.07 -1.18
C MET A 81 -7.50 -5.25 -2.03
N ALA A 82 -6.99 -6.32 -1.40
CA ALA A 82 -6.58 -7.53 -2.11
C ALA A 82 -7.72 -8.12 -2.95
N VAL A 83 -8.95 -8.14 -2.41
CA VAL A 83 -10.14 -8.66 -3.10
C VAL A 83 -10.66 -7.69 -4.16
N ALA A 84 -10.77 -6.40 -3.84
CA ALA A 84 -11.36 -5.39 -4.71
C ALA A 84 -10.55 -5.19 -6.00
N LEU A 85 -9.23 -5.27 -5.92
CA LEU A 85 -8.33 -5.15 -7.07
C LEU A 85 -8.46 -6.33 -8.04
N ALA A 86 -8.84 -7.52 -7.56
CA ALA A 86 -9.09 -8.70 -8.40
C ALA A 86 -10.41 -8.65 -9.19
N PHE A 87 -11.31 -7.71 -8.88
CA PHE A 87 -12.60 -7.61 -9.56
C PHE A 87 -12.53 -6.90 -10.91
N THR A 88 -13.38 -7.33 -11.84
CA THR A 88 -13.59 -6.69 -13.15
C THR A 88 -14.99 -6.04 -13.22
N GLY A 89 -15.17 -5.15 -14.19
CA GLY A 89 -16.42 -4.40 -14.45
C GLY A 89 -16.35 -2.91 -14.11
N LYS A 90 -17.43 -2.17 -14.43
CA LYS A 90 -17.51 -0.70 -14.30
C LYS A 90 -17.28 -0.21 -12.86
N LYS A 91 -17.98 -0.77 -11.87
CA LYS A 91 -17.79 -0.43 -10.45
C LYS A 91 -16.36 -0.72 -9.96
N ALA A 92 -15.77 -1.84 -10.39
CA ALA A 92 -14.38 -2.15 -10.05
C ALA A 92 -13.39 -1.15 -10.69
N ALA A 93 -13.66 -0.69 -11.92
CA ALA A 93 -12.88 0.38 -12.55
C ALA A 93 -13.01 1.70 -11.79
N GLU A 94 -14.21 2.06 -11.32
CA GLU A 94 -14.44 3.26 -10.51
C GLU A 94 -13.62 3.23 -9.21
N VAL A 95 -13.60 2.11 -8.50
CA VAL A 95 -12.75 1.92 -7.30
C VAL A 95 -11.27 2.07 -7.64
N ARG A 96 -10.79 1.42 -8.71
CA ARG A 96 -9.38 1.53 -9.15
C ARG A 96 -8.99 2.97 -9.48
N TRP A 97 -9.80 3.67 -10.27
CA TRP A 97 -9.53 5.06 -10.62
C TRP A 97 -9.62 5.99 -9.41
N ALA A 98 -10.52 5.74 -8.47
CA ALA A 98 -10.58 6.48 -7.20
C ALA A 98 -9.30 6.28 -6.38
N PHE A 99 -8.80 5.05 -6.29
CA PHE A 99 -7.54 4.73 -5.63
C PHE A 99 -6.34 5.41 -6.31
N ILE A 100 -6.23 5.33 -7.64
CA ILE A 100 -5.17 6.01 -8.42
C ILE A 100 -5.19 7.53 -8.17
N ARG A 101 -6.37 8.15 -8.17
CA ARG A 101 -6.49 9.59 -7.89
C ARG A 101 -6.08 9.94 -6.46
N ALA A 102 -6.47 9.13 -5.48
CA ALA A 102 -6.07 9.33 -4.08
C ALA A 102 -4.54 9.22 -3.94
N PHE A 103 -3.94 8.24 -4.59
CA PHE A 103 -2.48 8.06 -4.63
C PHE A 103 -1.78 9.27 -5.24
N ASN A 104 -2.22 9.73 -6.42
CA ASN A 104 -1.62 10.89 -7.08
C ASN A 104 -1.75 12.18 -6.24
N ARG A 105 -2.88 12.38 -5.56
CA ARG A 105 -3.07 13.50 -4.63
C ARG A 105 -2.12 13.42 -3.44
N MET A 106 -1.96 12.25 -2.84
CA MET A 106 -1.02 12.06 -1.73
C MET A 106 0.42 12.25 -2.19
N ALA A 107 0.79 11.72 -3.37
CA ALA A 107 2.10 11.91 -3.95
C ALA A 107 2.39 13.40 -4.22
N GLU A 108 1.41 14.17 -4.70
CA GLU A 108 1.53 15.62 -4.89
C GLU A 108 1.66 16.36 -3.55
N PHE A 109 0.88 15.98 -2.54
CA PHE A 109 0.98 16.54 -1.21
C PHE A 109 2.38 16.31 -0.62
N ILE A 110 2.89 15.08 -0.70
CA ILE A 110 4.25 14.73 -0.26
C ILE A 110 5.27 15.52 -1.08
N ARG A 111 5.15 15.62 -2.40
CA ARG A 111 6.07 16.43 -3.23
C ARG A 111 6.06 17.90 -2.83
N THR A 112 4.89 18.49 -2.60
CA THR A 112 4.76 19.90 -2.25
C THR A 112 5.34 20.18 -0.87
N GLN A 113 5.07 19.30 0.11
CA GLN A 113 5.56 19.41 1.48
C GLN A 113 7.06 19.05 1.62
N ALA A 114 7.52 18.04 0.89
CA ALA A 114 8.92 17.57 0.88
C ALA A 114 9.79 18.32 -0.15
N SER A 115 9.22 19.22 -0.95
CA SER A 115 9.86 19.88 -2.11
C SER A 115 11.27 20.39 -1.80
N GLY A 116 11.44 21.15 -0.72
CA GLY A 116 12.75 21.67 -0.35
C GLY A 116 13.75 20.60 0.12
N ALA A 117 13.30 19.59 0.87
CA ALA A 117 14.19 18.57 1.42
C ALA A 117 14.58 17.50 0.39
N MET A 118 13.61 17.07 -0.43
CA MET A 118 13.79 16.11 -1.52
C MET A 118 14.68 16.66 -2.63
N GLU A 119 14.50 17.92 -3.00
CA GLU A 119 15.35 18.59 -3.99
C GLU A 119 16.80 18.65 -3.50
N ARG A 120 17.03 19.10 -2.25
CA ARG A 120 18.38 19.14 -1.65
C ARG A 120 19.03 17.76 -1.59
N TRP A 121 18.25 16.72 -1.27
CA TRP A 121 18.74 15.34 -1.21
C TRP A 121 19.08 14.79 -2.59
N ASN A 122 18.21 15.00 -3.58
CA ASN A 122 18.44 14.58 -4.98
C ASN A 122 19.71 15.22 -5.55
N VAL A 123 19.92 16.53 -5.31
CA VAL A 123 21.15 17.23 -5.73
C VAL A 123 22.38 16.63 -5.06
N ALA A 124 22.35 16.44 -3.73
CA ALA A 124 23.46 15.85 -2.99
C ALA A 124 23.77 14.40 -3.45
N TYR A 125 22.74 13.62 -3.80
CA TYR A 125 22.89 12.25 -4.28
C TYR A 125 23.51 12.18 -5.68
N VAL A 126 23.09 13.06 -6.59
CA VAL A 126 23.67 13.14 -7.95
C VAL A 126 25.13 13.59 -7.89
N GLU A 127 25.47 14.57 -7.07
CA GLU A 127 26.86 14.99 -6.84
C GLU A 127 27.74 13.85 -6.30
N TYR A 128 27.25 13.13 -5.28
CA TYR A 128 27.94 11.95 -4.74
C TYR A 128 28.20 10.89 -5.83
N ARG A 129 27.21 10.62 -6.68
CA ARG A 129 27.32 9.64 -7.77
C ARG A 129 28.33 10.07 -8.84
N GLN A 130 28.25 11.31 -9.32
CA GLN A 130 29.15 11.84 -10.35
C GLN A 130 30.61 11.84 -9.86
N GLU A 131 30.84 12.25 -8.62
CA GLU A 131 32.19 12.25 -8.05
C GLU A 131 32.74 10.85 -7.86
N ARG A 132 31.90 9.86 -7.53
CA ARG A 132 32.29 8.45 -7.50
C ARG A 132 32.68 7.93 -8.88
N GLU A 133 31.96 8.34 -9.92
CA GLU A 133 32.22 7.93 -11.31
C GLU A 133 33.44 8.67 -11.91
N HIS A 134 33.81 9.84 -11.42
CA HIS A 134 34.96 10.64 -11.89
C HIS A 134 36.27 10.38 -11.14
N VAL A 135 36.32 9.41 -10.24
CA VAL A 135 37.59 8.99 -9.61
C VAL A 135 38.43 8.27 -10.67
N SER A 136 39.35 9.01 -11.31
CA SER A 136 40.38 8.41 -12.17
C SER A 136 41.23 7.41 -11.35
N ASN A 137 41.70 6.34 -11.99
CA ASN A 137 42.41 5.21 -11.37
C ASN A 137 43.77 5.56 -10.70
N CYS A 138 44.07 6.83 -10.45
CA CYS A 138 45.30 7.25 -9.78
C CYS A 138 45.10 7.33 -8.25
N ALA A 139 46.13 6.97 -7.49
CA ALA A 139 46.08 6.90 -6.03
C ALA A 139 45.73 8.24 -5.34
N LYS A 140 46.05 9.37 -5.98
CA LYS A 140 45.74 10.71 -5.47
C LYS A 140 44.23 11.01 -5.52
N ASP A 141 43.56 10.63 -6.62
CA ASP A 141 42.12 10.82 -6.80
C ASP A 141 41.33 9.92 -5.85
N MET A 142 41.81 8.70 -5.60
CA MET A 142 41.21 7.76 -4.65
C MET A 142 41.30 8.24 -3.19
N ASN A 143 42.42 8.85 -2.78
CA ASN A 143 42.55 9.44 -1.45
C ASN A 143 41.71 10.73 -1.29
N ARG A 144 41.58 11.52 -2.37
CA ARG A 144 40.66 12.67 -2.41
C ARG A 144 39.21 12.22 -2.28
N TRP A 145 38.80 11.18 -2.99
CA TRP A 145 37.48 10.57 -2.89
C TRP A 145 37.18 10.06 -1.48
N LYS A 146 38.10 9.32 -0.83
CA LYS A 146 37.89 8.81 0.53
C LYS A 146 37.51 9.91 1.53
N ARG A 147 38.08 11.11 1.40
CA ARG A 147 37.73 12.26 2.23
C ARG A 147 36.37 12.85 1.86
N ARG A 148 36.13 13.15 0.58
CA ARG A 148 34.88 13.78 0.12
C ARG A 148 33.66 12.87 0.24
N LYS A 149 33.85 11.55 0.13
CA LYS A 149 32.83 10.53 0.37
C LYS A 149 32.18 10.72 1.74
N VAL A 150 32.97 10.97 2.77
CA VAL A 150 32.48 11.17 4.15
C VAL A 150 31.61 12.42 4.24
N GLU A 151 32.01 13.52 3.59
CA GLU A 151 31.24 14.77 3.55
C GLU A 151 29.90 14.59 2.83
N HIS A 152 29.90 13.92 1.68
CA HIS A 152 28.67 13.60 0.95
C HIS A 152 27.75 12.68 1.75
N GLN A 153 28.30 11.66 2.41
CA GLN A 153 27.54 10.76 3.27
C GLN A 153 26.92 11.49 4.47
N GLN A 154 27.65 12.40 5.11
CA GLN A 154 27.12 13.24 6.20
C GLN A 154 26.04 14.21 5.70
N ARG A 155 26.22 14.80 4.51
CA ARG A 155 25.22 15.70 3.90
C ARG A 155 23.92 14.96 3.59
N LEU A 156 24.00 13.76 3.03
CA LEU A 156 22.84 12.89 2.78
C LEU A 156 22.16 12.49 4.10
N GLN A 157 22.91 12.07 5.12
CA GLN A 157 22.38 11.73 6.45
C GLN A 157 21.68 12.89 7.17
N ARG A 158 22.04 14.16 6.90
CA ARG A 158 21.35 15.33 7.46
C ARG A 158 20.04 15.66 6.74
N LEU A 159 19.93 15.31 5.47
CA LEU A 159 18.76 15.57 4.63
C LEU A 159 17.73 14.44 4.70
N ASP A 160 18.17 13.23 5.04
CA ASP A 160 17.36 12.02 5.17
C ASP A 160 16.21 12.12 6.21
N PRO A 161 16.42 12.69 7.42
CA PRO A 161 15.34 12.84 8.41
C PRO A 161 14.27 13.87 8.00
N GLN A 162 14.62 14.82 7.13
CA GLN A 162 13.68 15.85 6.64
C GLN A 162 12.73 15.31 5.57
N LEU A 163 13.03 14.12 5.04
CA LEU A 163 12.27 13.50 3.98
C LEU A 163 11.14 12.61 4.49
N GLY A 164 11.21 12.12 5.72
CA GLY A 164 10.16 11.30 6.35
C GLY A 164 9.76 10.04 5.57
N LEU A 165 10.49 9.71 4.50
CA LEU A 165 10.27 8.58 3.62
C LEU A 165 11.42 7.62 3.90
N THR A 166 11.18 6.65 4.78
CA THR A 166 12.01 5.45 4.86
C THR A 166 11.87 4.72 3.53
N PHE A 167 12.71 5.06 2.55
CA PHE A 167 12.85 4.27 1.34
C PHE A 167 13.46 2.93 1.76
N CYS A 168 12.63 1.89 1.77
CA CYS A 168 13.09 0.50 1.76
C CYS A 168 14.02 0.32 0.55
N GLY A 169 15.30 0.28 0.86
CA GLY A 169 16.39 0.05 -0.07
C GLY A 169 17.62 -0.05 0.78
N GLU A 170 17.77 -1.20 1.45
CA GLU A 170 18.97 -1.56 2.18
C GLU A 170 20.19 -1.14 1.37
N VAL A 171 20.96 -0.21 1.91
CA VAL A 171 22.34 -0.04 1.48
C VAL A 171 23.06 -1.22 2.10
N SER A 172 23.04 -2.37 1.42
CA SER A 172 23.83 -3.52 1.80
C SER A 172 25.30 -3.09 1.93
N SER A 173 25.83 -3.32 3.12
CA SER A 173 27.20 -3.09 3.56
C SER A 173 28.23 -3.82 2.70
#